data_AF-A0A965LFG7-F1
#
_entry.id   AF-A0A965LFG7-F1
#
_cell.length_a   1.000
_cell.length_b   1.000
_cell.length_c   1.000
_cell.angle_alpha   90.00
_cell.angle_beta   90.00
_cell.angle_gamma   90.00
#
_symmetry.space_group_name_H-M   'P 1'
#
loop_
_entity.id
_entity.type
_entity.pdbx_description
1 polymer ?
#
loop_
_entity_poly.entity_id
_entity_poly.type
_entity_poly.pdbx_seq_one_letter_code
_entity_poly.pdbx_strand_id
1 'polypeptide(L)'
;MPTPLRTWCTVSFSALRSNLRILRAAAPRGTRILAVVKDNAYGHGLVPVAHALSRAGCEEFGVAFASEGTELRQAGIREPILLLGSPGEARYRHEPPRGQAGRIPKACRVSHPPPPA
;
A
#
# COMPACT_ATOMS: atom_id res chain seq x y z
N MET A 1 10.29 5.48 29.82
CA MET A 1 10.47 6.11 28.49
C MET A 1 11.75 5.57 27.91
N PRO A 2 11.75 4.91 26.73
CA PRO A 2 13.00 4.47 26.12
C PRO A 2 13.90 5.68 25.82
N THR A 3 15.21 5.51 26.03
CA THR A 3 16.21 6.55 25.74
C THR A 3 16.20 6.85 24.24
N PRO A 4 16.11 8.13 23.82
CA PRO A 4 16.12 8.45 22.40
C PRO A 4 17.46 8.04 21.77
N LEU A 5 17.38 7.36 20.62
CA LEU A 5 18.55 7.06 19.81
C LEU A 5 19.25 8.36 19.43
N ARG A 6 20.59 8.33 19.30
CA ARG A 6 21.38 9.54 18.98
C ARG A 6 21.04 10.14 17.60
N THR A 7 20.47 9.34 16.70
CA THR A 7 20.12 9.73 15.33
C THR A 7 18.64 9.44 15.08
N TRP A 8 17.94 10.41 14.51
CA TRP A 8 16.53 10.29 14.16
C TRP A 8 16.24 10.85 12.77
N CYS A 9 15.14 10.40 12.17
CA CYS A 9 14.59 10.94 10.93
C CYS A 9 13.18 11.47 11.20
N THR A 10 12.89 12.70 10.77
CA THR A 10 11.56 13.30 10.91
C THR A 10 10.80 13.19 9.61
N VAL A 11 9.62 12.59 9.66
CA VAL A 11 8.73 12.46 8.49
C VAL A 11 7.60 13.47 8.59
N SER A 12 7.51 14.35 7.58
CA SER A 12 6.47 15.39 7.54
C SER A 12 5.20 14.88 6.84
N PHE A 13 4.14 14.64 7.62
CA PHE A 13 2.84 14.25 7.04
C PHE A 13 2.15 15.41 6.32
N SER A 14 2.44 16.67 6.64
CA SER A 14 1.93 17.81 5.86
C SER A 14 2.56 17.85 4.48
N ALA A 15 3.84 17.50 4.35
CA ALA A 15 4.51 17.38 3.06
C ALA A 15 3.86 16.28 2.21
N LEU A 16 3.58 15.10 2.78
CA LEU A 16 2.87 14.02 2.09
C LEU A 16 1.52 14.48 1.53
N ARG A 17 0.71 15.18 2.34
CA ARG A 17 -0.58 15.73 1.92
C ARG A 17 -0.44 16.75 0.79
N SER A 18 0.54 17.64 0.90
CA SER A 18 0.80 18.66 -0.13
C SER A 18 1.21 18.02 -1.45
N ASN A 19 2.09 17.01 -1.40
CA ASN A 19 2.54 16.26 -2.57
C ASN A 19 1.36 15.56 -3.26
N LEU A 20 0.51 14.88 -2.49
CA LEU A 20 -0.68 14.23 -3.04
C LEU A 20 -1.62 15.22 -3.73
N ARG A 21 -1.84 16.40 -3.13
CA ARG A 21 -2.65 17.47 -3.71
C ARG A 21 -2.07 18.00 -5.02
N ILE A 22 -0.75 18.19 -5.09
CA ILE A 22 -0.06 18.63 -6.31
C ILE A 22 -0.21 17.58 -7.42
N LEU A 23 0.02 16.31 -7.11
CA LEU A 23 -0.15 15.21 -8.05
C LEU A 23 -1.61 15.11 -8.53
N ARG A 24 -2.58 15.31 -7.63
CA ARG A 24 -4.00 15.32 -7.99
C ARG A 24 -4.35 16.45 -8.94
N ALA A 25 -3.80 17.64 -8.73
CA ALA A 25 -4.05 18.80 -9.58
C ALA A 25 -3.40 18.65 -10.96
N ALA A 26 -2.28 17.93 -11.05
CA ALA A 26 -1.59 17.66 -12.31
C ALA A 26 -2.22 16.53 -13.13
N ALA A 27 -2.94 15.62 -12.48
CA ALA A 27 -3.59 14.49 -13.15
C ALA A 27 -4.93 14.91 -13.81
N PRO A 28 -5.33 14.26 -14.93
CA PRO A 28 -6.66 14.44 -15.49
C PRO A 28 -7.77 14.17 -14.47
N ARG A 29 -8.91 14.83 -14.63
CA ARG A 29 -10.07 14.60 -13.76
C ARG A 29 -10.50 13.13 -13.81
N GLY A 30 -10.74 12.54 -12.65
CA GLY A 30 -11.12 11.14 -12.51
C GLY A 30 -9.95 10.15 -12.47
N THR A 31 -8.71 10.59 -12.69
CA THR A 31 -7.53 9.73 -12.50
C THR A 31 -7.31 9.44 -11.02
N ARG A 32 -7.26 8.16 -10.65
CA ARG A 32 -6.96 7.70 -9.28
C ARG A 32 -5.45 7.71 -9.03
N ILE A 33 -5.04 7.94 -7.79
CA ILE A 33 -3.63 7.91 -7.39
C ILE A 33 -3.33 6.64 -6.60
N LEU A 34 -2.34 5.88 -7.07
CA LEU A 34 -1.77 4.74 -6.36
C LEU A 34 -0.54 5.18 -5.58
N ALA A 35 -0.64 5.26 -4.25
CA ALA A 35 0.51 5.51 -3.39
C ALA A 35 1.30 4.22 -3.14
N VAL A 36 2.48 4.11 -3.74
CA VAL A 36 3.37 2.98 -3.49
C VAL A 36 4.10 3.19 -2.15
N VAL A 37 3.87 2.30 -1.20
CA VAL A 37 4.37 2.36 0.19
C VAL A 37 5.21 1.13 0.56
N LYS A 38 5.86 0.48 -0.42
CA LYS A 38 6.76 -0.66 -0.20
C LYS A 38 7.99 -0.31 0.66
N ASP A 39 8.69 -1.34 1.13
CA ASP A 39 9.90 -1.26 1.94
C ASP A 39 9.70 -0.34 3.14
N ASN A 40 8.63 -0.58 3.90
CA ASN A 40 8.22 0.24 5.05
C ASN A 40 7.98 1.72 4.67
N ALA A 41 7.24 1.96 3.59
CA ALA A 41 7.07 3.28 2.97
C ALA A 41 8.41 3.97 2.67
N TYR A 42 9.32 3.28 1.99
CA TYR A 42 10.68 3.77 1.70
C TYR A 42 11.43 4.17 2.98
N GLY A 43 11.24 3.43 4.07
CA GLY A 43 11.83 3.71 5.38
C GLY A 43 11.16 4.82 6.20
N HIS A 44 10.05 5.40 5.72
CA HIS A 44 9.34 6.48 6.42
C HIS A 44 8.29 5.97 7.43
N GLY A 45 8.02 4.66 7.46
CA GLY A 45 7.05 4.02 8.34
C GLY A 45 5.73 3.72 7.63
N LEU A 46 5.47 2.44 7.37
CA LEU A 46 4.37 1.93 6.56
C LEU A 46 3.01 2.43 7.02
N VAL A 47 2.59 2.04 8.22
CA VAL A 47 1.28 2.36 8.80
C VAL A 47 1.05 3.87 8.96
N PRO A 48 1.93 4.65 9.61
CA PRO A 48 1.69 6.09 9.80
C PRO A 48 1.62 6.87 8.47
N VAL A 49 2.46 6.52 7.49
CA VAL A 49 2.42 7.12 6.15
C VAL A 49 1.13 6.77 5.42
N ALA A 50 0.75 5.49 5.41
CA ALA A 50 -0.49 5.04 4.77
C ALA A 50 -1.72 5.75 5.36
N HIS A 51 -1.81 5.88 6.67
CA HIS A 51 -2.88 6.64 7.31
C HIS A 51 -2.87 8.13 6.95
N ALA A 52 -1.69 8.75 6.89
CA ALA A 52 -1.58 10.16 6.50
C ALA A 52 -2.08 10.39 5.07
N LEU A 53 -1.78 9.48 4.15
CA LEU A 53 -2.22 9.53 2.75
C LEU A 53 -3.69 9.15 2.58
N SER A 54 -4.17 8.14 3.30
CA SER A 54 -5.59 7.72 3.34
C SER A 54 -6.47 8.89 3.78
N ARG A 55 -6.15 9.54 4.91
CA ARG A 55 -6.86 10.75 5.39
C ARG A 55 -6.78 11.93 4.42
N ALA A 56 -5.79 11.94 3.54
CA ALA A 56 -5.62 12.96 2.52
C ALA A 56 -6.39 12.66 1.21
N GLY A 57 -7.12 11.54 1.15
CA GLY A 57 -7.91 11.14 0.00
C GLY A 57 -7.15 10.33 -1.05
N CYS A 58 -6.06 9.65 -0.67
CA CYS A 58 -5.43 8.68 -1.56
C CYS A 58 -6.34 7.45 -1.72
N GLU A 59 -6.57 7.00 -2.95
CA GLU A 59 -7.60 5.98 -3.20
C GLU A 59 -7.05 4.56 -3.30
N GLU A 60 -5.74 4.37 -3.47
CA GLU A 60 -5.12 3.05 -3.60
C GLU A 60 -3.70 3.03 -3.04
N PHE A 61 -3.27 1.87 -2.54
CA PHE A 61 -1.90 1.63 -2.08
C PHE A 61 -1.21 0.52 -2.89
N GLY A 62 0.09 0.67 -3.13
CA GLY A 62 0.94 -0.35 -3.72
C GLY A 62 1.98 -0.85 -2.73
N VAL A 63 2.14 -2.18 -2.59
CA VAL A 63 3.13 -2.81 -1.70
C VAL A 63 4.00 -3.81 -2.47
N ALA A 64 5.19 -4.12 -1.97
CA ALA A 64 6.06 -5.12 -2.60
C ALA A 64 5.78 -6.54 -2.09
N PHE A 65 5.37 -6.67 -0.83
CA PHE A 65 5.14 -7.97 -0.18
C PHE A 65 3.73 -8.10 0.41
N ALA A 66 3.21 -9.33 0.48
CA ALA A 66 1.89 -9.60 1.06
C ALA A 66 1.84 -9.32 2.57
N SER A 67 2.96 -9.40 3.27
CA SER A 67 3.09 -9.03 4.69
C SER A 67 2.78 -7.54 4.91
N GLU A 68 3.31 -6.65 4.06
CA GLU A 68 3.01 -5.21 4.11
C GLU A 68 1.52 -4.95 3.88
N GLY A 69 0.93 -5.66 2.91
CA GLY A 69 -0.52 -5.59 2.67
C GLY A 69 -1.34 -6.04 3.87
N THR A 70 -0.90 -7.12 4.55
CA THR A 70 -1.54 -7.62 5.76
C THR A 70 -1.43 -6.62 6.92
N GLU A 71 -0.26 -6.03 7.10
CA GLU A 71 -0.01 -5.01 8.13
C GLU A 71 -0.92 -3.78 7.92
N LEU A 72 -1.05 -3.30 6.68
CA LEU A 72 -1.97 -2.21 6.34
C LEU A 72 -3.43 -2.57 6.65
N ARG A 73 -3.86 -3.81 6.37
CA ARG A 73 -5.22 -4.29 6.70
C ARG A 73 -5.44 -4.33 8.20
N GLN A 74 -4.49 -4.84 8.97
CA GLN A 74 -4.57 -4.88 10.44
C GLN A 74 -4.61 -3.48 11.05
N ALA A 75 -3.94 -2.51 10.42
CA ALA A 75 -4.01 -1.09 10.79
C ALA A 75 -5.33 -0.40 10.35
N GLY A 76 -6.24 -1.10 9.67
CA GLY A 76 -7.54 -0.56 9.28
C GLY A 76 -7.56 0.24 7.98
N ILE A 77 -6.51 0.14 7.14
CA ILE A 77 -6.54 0.68 5.77
C ILE A 77 -7.51 -0.15 4.92
N ARG A 78 -8.52 0.51 4.34
CA ARG A 78 -9.62 -0.13 3.62
C ARG A 78 -9.57 0.06 2.10
N GLU A 79 -8.77 1.03 1.66
CA GLU A 79 -8.47 1.29 0.27
C GLU A 79 -7.94 0.01 -0.44
N PRO A 80 -8.15 -0.14 -1.75
CA PRO A 80 -7.53 -1.20 -2.51
C PRO A 80 -6.00 -1.21 -2.34
N ILE A 81 -5.45 -2.41 -2.13
CA ILE A 81 -4.01 -2.64 -2.01
C ILE A 81 -3.58 -3.53 -3.17
N LEU A 82 -2.64 -3.04 -3.96
CA LEU A 82 -2.02 -3.72 -5.07
C LEU A 82 -0.67 -4.30 -4.62
N LEU A 83 -0.53 -5.62 -4.68
CA LEU A 83 0.78 -6.27 -4.55
C LEU A 83 1.51 -6.11 -5.88
N LEU A 84 2.65 -5.40 -5.90
CA LEU A 84 3.46 -5.12 -7.09
C LEU A 84 4.57 -6.16 -7.32
N GLY A 85 4.95 -6.89 -6.27
CA GLY A 85 5.94 -7.95 -6.32
C GLY A 85 5.34 -9.26 -6.82
N SER A 86 6.20 -10.16 -7.28
CA SER A 86 5.80 -11.56 -7.47
C SER A 86 5.39 -12.12 -6.10
N PRO A 87 4.23 -12.80 -5.97
CA PRO A 87 3.92 -13.56 -4.77
C PRO A 87 4.90 -14.76 -4.71
N GLY A 88 6.15 -14.53 -4.32
CA GLY A 88 7.11 -15.62 -4.12
C GLY A 88 6.53 -16.57 -3.06
N GLU A 89 6.45 -17.87 -3.38
CA GLU A 89 5.98 -19.08 -2.64
C GLU A 89 4.82 -19.00 -1.62
N ALA A 90 4.40 -17.82 -1.16
CA ALA A 90 3.17 -17.59 -0.45
C ALA A 90 2.04 -18.02 -1.40
N ARG A 91 1.51 -19.21 -1.15
CA ARG A 91 0.43 -19.87 -1.90
C ARG A 91 -0.78 -18.96 -1.98
N TYR A 92 -0.74 -18.04 -2.94
CA TYR A 92 -1.87 -17.23 -3.30
C TYR A 92 -2.82 -18.17 -4.05
N ARG A 93 -3.91 -18.57 -3.39
CA ARG A 93 -4.94 -19.40 -4.01
C ARG A 93 -5.72 -18.51 -4.99
N HIS A 94 -5.14 -18.27 -6.15
CA HIS A 94 -5.81 -17.67 -7.29
C HIS A 94 -6.16 -18.79 -8.25
N GLU A 95 -7.45 -19.00 -8.50
CA GLU A 95 -7.90 -19.81 -9.62
C GLU A 95 -7.74 -18.94 -10.88
N PRO A 96 -6.76 -19.20 -11.77
CA PRO A 96 -6.62 -18.41 -12.98
C PRO A 96 -7.85 -18.63 -13.87
N PRO A 97 -8.39 -17.58 -14.53
CA PRO A 97 -9.40 -17.78 -15.56
C PRO A 97 -8.86 -18.75 -16.64
N ARG A 98 -9.71 -19.69 -17.06
CA ARG A 98 -9.35 -20.74 -18.03
C ARG A 98 -8.64 -20.12 -19.25
N GLY A 99 -7.42 -20.58 -19.55
CA GLY A 99 -6.68 -20.21 -20.76
C GLY A 99 -5.39 -19.39 -20.57
N GLN A 100 -4.96 -19.06 -19.34
CA GLN A 100 -3.72 -18.29 -19.09
C GLN A 100 -2.64 -19.08 -18.32
N ALA A 101 -2.36 -20.31 -18.73
CA ALA A 101 -1.18 -21.04 -18.24
C ALA A 101 0.09 -20.36 -18.78
N GLY A 102 0.93 -19.80 -17.89
CA GLY A 102 2.28 -19.33 -18.22
C GLY A 102 2.58 -17.83 -18.01
N ARG A 103 1.62 -17.01 -17.58
CA ARG A 103 1.89 -15.61 -17.18
C ARG A 103 1.83 -15.47 -15.66
N ILE A 104 2.96 -15.11 -15.04
CA ILE A 104 2.98 -14.67 -13.65
C ILE A 104 2.35 -13.28 -13.60
N PRO A 105 1.20 -13.07 -12.93
CA PRO A 105 0.64 -11.74 -12.79
C PRO A 105 1.61 -10.88 -11.98
N LYS A 106 2.08 -9.78 -12.58
CA LYS A 106 2.92 -8.78 -11.88
C LYS A 106 2.16 -8.04 -10.78
N ALA A 107 0.83 -8.16 -10.74
CA ALA A 107 0.04 -7.52 -9.72
C ALA A 107 -1.19 -8.33 -9.31
N CYS A 108 -1.36 -8.51 -8.00
CA CYS A 108 -2.54 -9.14 -7.39
C CYS A 108 -3.17 -8.18 -6.39
N ARG A 109 -4.51 -8.13 -6.35
CA ARG A 109 -5.24 -7.29 -5.38
C ARG A 109 -5.35 -8.05 -4.05
N VAL A 110 -4.87 -7.45 -2.96
CA VAL A 110 -5.01 -8.04 -1.62
C VAL A 110 -6.43 -7.79 -1.11
N SER A 111 -7.25 -8.85 -1.11
CA SER A 111 -8.61 -8.87 -0.56
C SER A 111 -8.60 -9.06 0.96
N HIS A 112 -9.62 -8.54 1.62
CA HIS A 112 -9.91 -8.85 3.02
C HIS A 112 -10.51 -10.28 3.10
N PRO A 113 -10.16 -11.12 4.08
CA PRO A 113 -10.95 -12.31 4.35
C PRO A 113 -12.37 -11.89 4.77
N PRO A 114 -13.43 -12.63 4.40
CA PRO A 114 -14.77 -12.33 4.89
C PRO A 114 -14.80 -12.38 6.44
N PRO A 115 -15.65 -11.59 7.11
CA PRO A 115 -15.85 -11.71 8.55
C PRO A 115 -16.31 -13.14 8.90
N PRO A 116 -15.93 -13.69 10.06
CA PRO A 116 -16.44 -14.98 10.51
C PRO A 116 -17.97 -14.92 10.66
N ALA A 117 -18.64 -16.01 10.28
CA ALA A 117 -20.09 -16.19 10.38
C ALA A 117 -20.56 -16.25 11.84
#